data_AF-A0A4Y2EDI7-F1
#
_entry.id   AF-A0A4Y2EDI7-F1
#
_cell.length_a   1.000
_cell.length_b   1.000
_cell.length_c   1.000
_cell.angle_alpha   90.00
_cell.angle_beta   90.00
_cell.angle_gamma   90.00
#
_symmetry.space_group_name_H-M   'P 1'
#
loop_
_entity.id
_entity.type
_entity.pdbx_description
1 polymer ?
#
loop_
_entity_poly.entity_id
_entity_poly.type
_entity_poly.pdbx_seq_one_letter_code
_entity_poly.pdbx_strand_id
1 'polypeptide(L)'
;MSMKFRRSELCNYILLSSFTLPVQLACSEARFLVRMQKVPGSKLVSNSVECFHRTVKPLLRALCLEAGEEWEKNLDSALLALRTVTHESIGFSPSELVFGKNLRTPQTLLYEKYFEPEEDEIPVTEYVFQLINRLKLCQEVAVKQMEELQIKRKKWYDKNAVKREFKEG
;
A
#
# COMPACT_ATOMS: atom_id res chain seq x y z
N MET A 1 -23.45 -11.75 24.43
CA MET A 1 -23.96 -12.58 23.32
C MET A 1 -22.91 -13.65 23.04
N SER A 2 -23.05 -14.86 23.58
CA SER A 2 -22.04 -15.91 23.41
C SER A 2 -22.11 -16.49 22.00
N MET A 3 -21.13 -16.15 21.16
CA MET A 3 -20.93 -16.76 19.85
C MET A 3 -20.45 -18.21 20.04
N LYS A 4 -21.31 -19.17 19.73
CA LYS A 4 -20.95 -20.60 19.65
C LYS A 4 -20.27 -20.83 18.30
N PHE A 5 -18.94 -20.84 18.27
CA PHE A 5 -18.16 -21.21 17.09
C PHE A 5 -18.08 -22.75 17.01
N ARG A 6 -18.43 -23.36 15.87
CA ARG A 6 -18.33 -24.82 15.70
C ARG A 6 -16.86 -25.24 15.66
N ARG A 7 -16.55 -26.46 16.14
CA ARG A 7 -15.19 -27.02 16.18
C ARG A 7 -14.48 -27.05 14.81
N SER A 8 -15.24 -27.21 13.71
CA SER A 8 -14.73 -27.12 12.33
C SER A 8 -14.41 -25.69 11.90
N GLU A 9 -15.16 -24.69 12.37
CA GLU A 9 -14.92 -23.27 12.12
C GLU A 9 -13.68 -22.80 12.91
N LEU A 10 -13.46 -23.31 14.14
CA LEU A 10 -12.26 -23.04 14.94
C LEU A 10 -10.97 -23.57 14.29
N CYS A 11 -10.99 -24.79 13.73
CA CYS A 11 -9.84 -25.35 13.00
C CYS A 11 -9.48 -24.53 11.76
N ASN A 12 -10.49 -24.07 11.01
CA ASN A 12 -10.26 -23.15 9.91
C ASN A 12 -9.73 -21.81 10.42
N TYR A 13 -10.30 -21.20 11.47
CA TYR A 13 -9.81 -19.94 12.03
C TYR A 13 -8.34 -19.99 12.50
N ILE A 14 -7.90 -21.12 13.06
CA ILE A 14 -6.50 -21.35 13.51
C ILE A 14 -5.54 -21.60 12.34
N LEU A 15 -5.95 -22.38 11.33
CA LEU A 15 -5.16 -22.55 10.10
C LEU A 15 -5.12 -21.26 9.27
N LEU A 16 -6.20 -20.47 9.30
CA LEU A 16 -6.33 -19.17 8.65
C LEU A 16 -5.47 -18.12 9.34
N SER A 17 -5.47 -18.02 10.68
CA SER A 17 -4.58 -17.08 11.39
C SER A 17 -3.13 -17.34 11.03
N SER A 18 -2.73 -18.61 10.92
CA SER A 18 -1.35 -18.99 10.58
C SER A 18 -0.92 -18.51 9.17
N PHE A 19 -1.85 -18.39 8.21
CA PHE A 19 -1.59 -17.90 6.86
C PHE A 19 -1.85 -16.40 6.67
N THR A 20 -2.77 -15.80 7.44
CA THR A 20 -3.10 -14.37 7.35
C THR A 20 -2.26 -13.50 8.26
N LEU A 21 -1.70 -14.03 9.36
CA LEU A 21 -0.84 -13.28 10.27
C LEU A 21 0.38 -12.68 9.56
N PRO A 22 1.14 -13.41 8.72
CA PRO A 22 2.28 -12.82 8.01
C PRO A 22 1.87 -11.71 7.05
N VAL A 23 0.72 -11.84 6.38
CA VAL A 23 0.23 -10.83 5.41
C VAL A 23 -0.38 -9.61 6.12
N GLN A 24 -1.11 -9.81 7.22
CA GLN A 24 -1.65 -8.71 8.04
C GLN A 24 -0.53 -7.96 8.74
N LEU A 25 0.46 -8.66 9.30
CA LEU A 25 1.67 -8.07 9.81
C LEU A 25 2.38 -7.29 8.70
N ALA A 26 2.65 -7.91 7.54
CA ALA A 26 3.26 -7.24 6.40
C ALA A 26 2.52 -5.96 6.03
N CYS A 27 1.19 -5.97 6.00
CA CYS A 27 0.38 -4.79 5.70
C CYS A 27 0.48 -3.73 6.80
N SER A 28 0.54 -4.12 8.08
CA SER A 28 0.68 -3.19 9.21
C SER A 28 2.06 -2.53 9.23
N GLU A 29 3.11 -3.30 8.99
CA GLU A 29 4.49 -2.82 8.92
C GLU A 29 4.75 -2.01 7.65
N ALA A 30 4.23 -2.45 6.51
CA ALA A 30 4.29 -1.68 5.27
C ALA A 30 3.59 -0.33 5.44
N ARG A 31 2.45 -0.26 6.12
CA ARG A 31 1.77 1.01 6.44
C ARG A 31 2.63 1.91 7.33
N PHE A 32 3.29 1.35 8.34
CA PHE A 32 4.22 2.10 9.18
C PHE A 32 5.43 2.61 8.38
N LEU A 33 6.06 1.78 7.57
CA LEU A 33 7.26 2.12 6.79
C LEU A 33 6.97 3.13 5.66
N VAL A 34 5.82 2.97 4.99
CA VAL A 34 5.32 3.94 4.01
C VAL A 34 5.07 5.30 4.67
N ARG A 35 4.46 5.33 5.86
CA ARG A 35 4.28 6.57 6.63
C ARG A 35 5.63 7.19 7.04
N MET A 36 6.63 6.37 7.37
CA MET A 36 7.95 6.83 7.77
C MET A 36 8.79 7.38 6.61
N GLN A 37 8.43 7.19 5.33
CA GLN A 37 9.08 7.91 4.22
C GLN A 37 8.92 9.44 4.30
N LYS A 38 8.16 9.97 5.26
CA LYS A 38 8.07 11.41 5.60
C LYS A 38 9.34 12.00 6.24
N VAL A 39 10.48 11.29 6.31
CA VAL A 39 11.68 11.80 6.98
C VAL A 39 12.22 13.07 6.29
N PRO A 40 12.29 14.21 7.01
CA PRO A 40 12.91 15.43 6.52
C PRO A 40 14.43 15.26 6.54
N GLY A 41 15.10 15.46 5.39
CA GLY A 41 16.53 15.80 5.39
C GLY A 41 17.49 15.05 4.44
N SER A 42 17.07 14.09 3.62
CA SER A 42 18.03 13.40 2.74
C SER A 42 17.88 13.77 1.26
N LYS A 43 18.81 14.65 0.82
CA LYS A 43 19.38 14.86 -0.53
C LYS A 43 18.42 14.88 -1.73
N LEU A 44 18.47 16.00 -2.46
CA LEU A 44 17.77 16.40 -3.70
C LEU A 44 17.55 15.36 -4.80
N VAL A 45 18.21 14.21 -4.78
CA VAL A 45 18.19 13.25 -5.88
C VAL A 45 18.27 11.86 -5.27
N SER A 46 17.14 11.28 -4.92
CA SER A 46 17.07 9.83 -4.83
C SER A 46 16.06 9.37 -5.85
N ASN A 47 16.51 8.50 -6.74
CA ASN A 47 15.66 7.88 -7.74
C ASN A 47 14.44 7.23 -7.05
N SER A 48 13.26 7.23 -7.67
CA SER A 48 12.05 6.59 -7.11
C SER A 48 12.31 5.14 -6.70
N VAL A 49 13.20 4.47 -7.42
CA VAL A 49 13.67 3.10 -7.12
C VAL A 49 14.43 3.04 -5.79
N GLU A 50 15.29 4.01 -5.47
CA GLU A 50 16.03 4.05 -4.21
C GLU A 50 15.14 4.35 -3.01
N CYS A 51 14.11 5.18 -3.20
CA CYS A 51 13.04 5.37 -2.21
C CYS A 51 12.30 4.06 -1.97
N PHE A 52 11.92 3.37 -3.04
CA PHE A 52 11.23 2.09 -2.94
C PHE A 52 12.07 1.04 -2.20
N HIS A 53 13.34 0.91 -2.53
CA HIS A 53 14.26 0.00 -1.84
C HIS A 53 14.41 0.33 -0.34
N ARG A 54 14.31 1.60 0.05
CA ARG A 54 14.32 2.00 1.46
C ARG A 54 13.08 1.52 2.23
N THR A 55 11.98 1.23 1.57
CA THR A 55 10.76 0.66 2.18
C THR A 55 10.77 -0.87 2.12
N VAL A 56 11.19 -1.45 0.99
CA VAL A 56 11.19 -2.90 0.78
C VAL A 56 12.15 -3.61 1.72
N LYS A 57 13.39 -3.09 1.88
CA LYS A 57 14.40 -3.72 2.74
C LYS A 57 13.96 -3.91 4.20
N PRO A 58 13.48 -2.88 4.92
CA PRO A 58 13.01 -3.06 6.28
C PRO A 58 11.76 -3.93 6.37
N LEU A 59 10.86 -3.87 5.38
CA LEU A 59 9.68 -4.74 5.34
C LEU A 59 10.07 -6.21 5.20
N LEU A 60 10.97 -6.53 4.27
CA LEU A 60 11.49 -7.89 4.12
C LEU A 60 12.21 -8.36 5.38
N ARG A 61 13.01 -7.50 6.01
CA ARG A 61 13.70 -7.84 7.25
C ARG A 61 12.72 -8.24 8.34
N ALA A 62 11.65 -7.47 8.51
CA ALA A 62 10.66 -7.75 9.53
C ALA A 62 9.86 -9.03 9.23
N LEU A 63 9.50 -9.27 7.96
CA LEU A 63 8.89 -10.53 7.55
C LEU A 63 9.81 -11.73 7.74
N CYS A 64 11.10 -11.59 7.51
CA CYS A 64 12.06 -12.68 7.74
C CYS A 64 12.23 -12.98 9.23
N LEU A 65 12.06 -11.99 10.11
CA LEU A 65 12.08 -12.21 11.56
C LEU A 65 10.86 -13.00 12.05
N GLU A 66 9.69 -12.84 11.43
CA GLU A 66 8.47 -13.52 11.86
C GLU A 66 8.18 -14.84 11.12
N ALA A 67 8.38 -14.89 9.80
CA ALA A 67 8.00 -16.01 8.93
C ALA A 67 9.17 -16.93 8.55
N GLY A 68 10.42 -16.57 8.89
CA GLY A 68 11.64 -17.36 8.63
C GLY A 68 12.66 -16.68 7.72
N GLU A 69 13.93 -17.11 7.78
CA GLU A 69 15.08 -16.42 7.17
C GLU A 69 15.10 -16.39 5.62
N GLU A 70 14.18 -17.08 4.95
CA GLU A 70 14.12 -17.12 3.49
C GLU A 70 13.39 -15.90 2.90
N TRP A 71 14.16 -14.86 2.58
CA TRP A 71 13.64 -13.62 1.98
C TRP A 71 12.93 -13.84 0.63
N GLU A 72 13.33 -14.87 -0.13
CA GLU A 72 12.75 -15.19 -1.44
C GLU A 72 11.27 -15.57 -1.33
N LYS A 73 10.92 -16.40 -0.34
CA LYS A 73 9.52 -16.81 -0.08
C LYS A 73 8.67 -15.66 0.44
N ASN A 74 9.28 -14.73 1.19
CA ASN A 74 8.60 -13.57 1.76
C ASN A 74 8.45 -12.40 0.78
N LEU A 75 9.13 -12.45 -0.38
CA LEU A 75 9.13 -11.38 -1.36
C LEU A 75 7.74 -11.09 -1.92
N ASP A 76 7.00 -12.13 -2.28
CA ASP A 76 5.64 -11.98 -2.84
C ASP A 76 4.68 -11.37 -1.82
N SER A 77 4.77 -11.79 -0.55
CA SER A 77 3.99 -11.22 0.55
C SER A 77 4.33 -9.75 0.79
N ALA A 78 5.62 -9.39 0.76
CA ALA A 78 6.07 -8.01 0.93
C ALA A 78 5.60 -7.11 -0.22
N LEU A 79 5.71 -7.58 -1.47
CA LEU A 79 5.25 -6.85 -2.64
C LEU A 79 3.72 -6.70 -2.65
N LEU A 80 2.98 -7.74 -2.26
CA LEU A 80 1.54 -7.68 -2.11
C LEU A 80 1.14 -6.62 -1.08
N ALA A 81 1.77 -6.62 0.09
CA ALA A 81 1.51 -5.62 1.14
C ALA A 81 1.78 -4.19 0.66
N LEU A 82 2.91 -3.96 -0.03
CA LEU A 82 3.22 -2.63 -0.58
C LEU A 82 2.24 -2.17 -1.64
N ARG A 83 1.64 -3.10 -2.40
CA ARG A 83 0.63 -2.79 -3.44
C ARG A 83 -0.75 -2.50 -2.85
N THR A 84 -1.11 -3.07 -1.70
CA THR A 84 -2.43 -2.89 -1.07
C THR A 84 -2.46 -1.80 -0.01
N VAL A 85 -1.32 -1.41 0.54
CA VAL A 85 -1.24 -0.32 1.53
C VAL A 85 -1.50 1.03 0.87
N THR A 86 -2.41 1.80 1.47
CA THR A 86 -2.70 3.17 1.06
C THR A 86 -1.59 4.11 1.48
N HIS A 87 -1.11 4.93 0.54
CA HIS A 87 -0.07 5.90 0.81
C HIS A 87 -0.72 7.17 1.37
N GLU A 88 -0.47 7.53 2.64
CA GLU A 88 -1.12 8.70 3.29
C GLU A 88 -0.94 10.01 2.51
N SER A 89 0.12 10.12 1.72
CA SER A 89 0.40 11.31 0.93
C SER A 89 -0.42 11.38 -0.38
N ILE A 90 -0.80 10.24 -0.94
CA ILE A 90 -1.54 10.15 -2.23
C ILE A 90 -3.00 9.72 -1.98
N GLY A 91 -3.33 9.26 -0.78
CA GLY A 91 -4.67 8.82 -0.39
C GLY A 91 -5.08 7.46 -0.96
N PHE A 92 -4.38 6.96 -1.98
CA PHE A 92 -4.67 5.70 -2.66
C PHE A 92 -3.56 4.66 -2.47
N SER A 93 -3.91 3.39 -2.61
CA SER A 93 -2.95 2.30 -2.76
C SER A 93 -2.45 2.21 -4.21
N PRO A 94 -1.23 1.69 -4.46
CA PRO A 94 -0.76 1.45 -5.82
C PRO A 94 -1.72 0.58 -6.65
N SER A 95 -2.39 -0.39 -6.01
CA SER A 95 -3.37 -1.23 -6.69
C SER A 95 -4.61 -0.46 -7.13
N GLU A 96 -5.11 0.45 -6.29
CA GLU A 96 -6.25 1.29 -6.64
C GLU A 96 -5.93 2.21 -7.83
N LEU A 97 -4.71 2.74 -7.90
CA LEU A 97 -4.30 3.60 -9.01
C LEU A 97 -4.19 2.84 -10.34
N VAL A 98 -3.78 1.57 -10.31
CA VAL A 98 -3.59 0.77 -11.53
C VAL A 98 -4.88 0.06 -11.95
N PHE A 99 -5.61 -0.50 -10.99
CA PHE A 99 -6.76 -1.38 -11.25
C PHE A 99 -8.11 -0.74 -10.89
N GLY A 100 -8.13 0.44 -10.28
CA GLY A 100 -9.35 1.10 -9.83
C GLY A 100 -9.98 0.46 -8.60
N LYS A 101 -9.34 -0.58 -8.04
CA LYS A 101 -9.78 -1.34 -6.86
C LYS A 101 -8.58 -1.94 -6.13
N ASN A 102 -8.75 -2.23 -4.85
CA ASN A 102 -7.74 -2.98 -4.10
C ASN A 102 -7.67 -4.44 -4.58
N LEU A 103 -6.48 -5.03 -4.48
CA LEU A 103 -6.29 -6.45 -4.74
C LEU A 103 -7.09 -7.27 -3.72
N ARG A 104 -7.74 -8.32 -4.18
CA ARG A 104 -8.44 -9.28 -3.31
C ARG A 104 -7.38 -10.05 -2.53
N THR A 105 -7.27 -9.73 -1.24
CA THR A 105 -6.44 -10.52 -0.30
C THR A 105 -7.26 -11.71 0.21
N PRO A 106 -6.62 -12.77 0.75
CA PRO A 106 -7.35 -13.86 1.39
C PRO A 106 -8.35 -13.35 2.44
N GLN A 107 -8.00 -12.30 3.18
CA GLN A 107 -8.90 -11.66 4.13
C GLN A 107 -10.10 -10.99 3.43
N THR A 108 -9.87 -10.29 2.32
CA THR A 108 -10.94 -9.66 1.54
C THR A 108 -11.91 -10.71 1.01
N LEU A 109 -11.41 -11.81 0.40
CA LEU A 109 -12.26 -12.88 -0.14
C LEU A 109 -13.16 -13.52 0.91
N LEU A 110 -12.65 -13.69 2.13
CA LEU A 110 -13.46 -14.20 3.24
C LEU A 110 -14.52 -13.18 3.62
N TYR A 111 -14.15 -11.90 3.68
CA TYR A 111 -15.11 -10.85 4.01
C TYR A 111 -16.24 -10.79 2.97
N GLU A 112 -15.90 -10.76 1.68
CA GLU A 112 -16.86 -10.81 0.56
C GLU A 112 -17.80 -12.03 0.70
N LYS A 113 -17.25 -13.22 0.97
CA LYS A 113 -18.03 -14.46 1.10
C LYS A 113 -19.00 -14.48 2.30
N TYR A 114 -18.61 -13.90 3.43
CA TYR A 114 -19.37 -14.04 4.69
C TYR A 114 -20.23 -12.81 5.03
N PHE A 115 -19.89 -11.63 4.49
CA PHE A 115 -20.47 -10.36 4.92
C PHE A 115 -21.03 -9.51 3.77
N GLU A 116 -20.69 -9.77 2.50
CA GLU A 116 -21.33 -9.06 1.40
C GLU A 116 -22.59 -9.78 0.93
N PRO A 117 -23.67 -9.02 0.64
CA PRO A 117 -24.83 -9.56 -0.06
C PRO A 117 -24.42 -10.02 -1.46
N GLU A 118 -25.15 -10.98 -2.04
CA GLU A 118 -24.94 -11.40 -3.43
C GLU A 118 -24.99 -10.16 -4.35
N GLU A 119 -23.95 -9.98 -5.17
CA GLU A 119 -23.86 -8.86 -6.12
C GLU A 119 -25.01 -8.95 -7.13
N ASP A 120 -25.71 -7.84 -7.35
CA ASP A 120 -26.66 -7.73 -8.46
C ASP A 120 -25.93 -7.98 -9.80
N GLU A 121 -26.57 -8.66 -10.74
CA GLU A 121 -26.00 -8.88 -12.08
C GLU A 121 -25.90 -7.54 -12.85
N ILE A 122 -24.76 -6.87 -12.73
CA ILE A 122 -24.48 -5.63 -13.45
C ILE A 122 -24.11 -5.99 -14.91
N PRO A 123 -24.73 -5.36 -15.92
CA PRO A 123 -24.33 -5.54 -17.31
C PRO A 123 -22.87 -5.11 -17.51
N VAL A 124 -22.12 -5.89 -18.29
CA VAL A 124 -20.67 -5.70 -18.50
C VAL A 124 -20.33 -4.27 -18.96
N THR A 125 -21.19 -3.68 -19.81
CA THR A 125 -21.00 -2.31 -20.32
C THR A 125 -21.04 -1.26 -19.21
N GLU A 126 -21.94 -1.42 -18.24
CA GLU A 126 -22.06 -0.51 -17.10
C GLU A 126 -20.86 -0.66 -16.17
N TYR A 127 -20.44 -1.89 -15.87
CA TYR A 127 -19.24 -2.15 -15.08
C TYR A 127 -17.99 -1.50 -15.71
N VAL A 128 -17.80 -1.65 -17.02
CA VAL A 128 -16.65 -1.05 -17.73
C VAL A 128 -16.69 0.47 -17.63
N PHE A 129 -17.88 1.08 -17.79
CA PHE A 129 -18.03 2.53 -17.67
C PHE A 129 -17.70 3.03 -16.25
N GLN A 130 -18.23 2.35 -15.22
CA GLN A 130 -17.93 2.64 -13.82
C GLN A 130 -16.43 2.50 -13.51
N LEU A 131 -15.78 1.45 -14.03
CA LEU A 131 -14.35 1.22 -13.85
C LEU A 131 -13.51 2.34 -14.47
N ILE A 132 -13.80 2.74 -15.70
CA ILE A 132 -13.10 3.84 -16.39
C ILE A 132 -13.25 5.14 -15.61
N ASN A 133 -14.46 5.45 -15.13
CA ASN A 133 -14.71 6.66 -14.37
C ASN A 133 -13.96 6.65 -13.03
N ARG A 134 -13.96 5.51 -12.32
CA ARG A 134 -13.19 5.34 -11.08
C ARG A 134 -11.70 5.56 -11.30
N LEU A 135 -11.13 4.97 -12.35
CA LEU A 135 -9.71 5.15 -12.69
C LEU A 135 -9.37 6.62 -12.97
N LYS A 136 -10.18 7.31 -13.77
CA LYS A 136 -10.00 8.74 -14.05
C LYS A 136 -10.03 9.58 -12.78
N LEU A 137 -11.03 9.37 -11.93
CA LEU A 137 -11.17 10.09 -10.66
C LEU A 137 -9.97 9.85 -9.73
N CYS A 138 -9.55 8.59 -9.58
CA CYS A 138 -8.38 8.25 -8.76
C CYS A 138 -7.12 8.94 -9.28
N GLN A 139 -6.92 8.93 -10.61
CA GLN A 139 -5.79 9.59 -11.24
C GLN A 139 -5.81 11.11 -11.00
N GLU A 140 -6.95 11.76 -11.22
CA GLU A 140 -7.08 13.21 -11.01
C GLU A 140 -6.79 13.62 -9.57
N VAL A 141 -7.35 12.90 -8.60
CA VAL A 141 -7.11 13.17 -7.17
C VAL A 141 -5.65 12.92 -6.81
N ALA A 142 -5.07 11.83 -7.29
CA ALA A 142 -3.66 11.50 -7.04
C ALA A 142 -2.72 12.59 -7.60
N VAL A 143 -2.96 13.06 -8.82
CA VAL A 143 -2.16 14.14 -9.45
C VAL A 143 -2.23 15.41 -8.62
N LYS A 144 -3.43 15.87 -8.25
CA LYS A 144 -3.61 17.06 -7.41
C LYS A 144 -2.85 16.96 -6.08
N GLN A 145 -2.95 15.83 -5.40
CA GLN A 145 -2.23 15.60 -4.14
C GLN A 145 -0.71 15.56 -4.34
N MET A 146 -0.22 14.93 -5.41
CA MET A 146 1.21 14.90 -5.73
C MET A 146 1.76 16.31 -5.99
N GLU A 147 1.03 17.16 -6.72
CA GLU A 147 1.40 18.54 -6.99
C GLU A 147 1.49 19.37 -5.68
N GLU A 148 0.48 19.27 -4.82
CA GLU A 148 0.50 19.94 -3.51
C GLU A 148 1.70 19.51 -2.66
N LEU A 149 2.01 18.22 -2.66
CA LEU A 149 3.16 17.68 -1.93
C LEU A 149 4.49 18.09 -2.56
N GLN A 150 4.58 18.19 -3.87
CA GLN A 150 5.77 18.73 -4.55
C GLN A 150 5.99 20.18 -4.14
N ILE A 151 4.94 21.01 -4.12
CA ILE A 151 5.02 22.41 -3.67
C ILE A 151 5.47 22.48 -2.20
N LYS A 152 4.85 21.69 -1.31
CA LYS A 152 5.22 21.64 0.12
C LYS A 152 6.67 21.19 0.30
N ARG A 153 7.12 20.16 -0.43
CA ARG A 153 8.51 19.67 -0.39
C ARG A 153 9.49 20.71 -0.89
N LYS A 154 9.21 21.37 -2.02
CA LYS A 154 10.03 22.47 -2.56
C LYS A 154 10.17 23.60 -1.55
N LYS A 155 9.04 24.08 -1.01
CA LYS A 155 9.04 25.13 0.02
C LYS A 155 9.89 24.74 1.23
N TRP A 156 9.76 23.52 1.73
CA TRP A 156 10.55 23.05 2.88
C TRP A 156 12.04 22.94 2.55
N TYR A 157 12.38 22.45 1.36
CA TYR A 157 13.75 22.34 0.88
C TYR A 157 14.42 23.72 0.73
N ASP A 158 13.70 24.68 0.15
CA ASP A 158 14.21 26.02 -0.13
C ASP A 158 14.39 26.87 1.15
N LYS A 159 13.83 26.47 2.31
CA LYS A 159 13.94 27.23 3.58
C LYS A 159 15.38 27.55 4.00
N ASN A 160 16.30 26.63 3.74
CA ASN A 160 17.72 26.76 4.10
C ASN A 160 18.63 26.87 2.87
N ALA A 161 18.07 27.10 1.68
CA ALA A 161 18.85 27.17 0.46
C ALA A 161 19.63 28.49 0.40
N VAL A 162 20.96 28.40 0.39
CA VAL A 162 21.84 29.55 0.21
C VAL A 162 21.95 29.87 -1.28
N LYS A 163 21.63 31.11 -1.66
CA LYS A 163 21.83 31.58 -3.03
C LYS A 163 23.33 31.59 -3.35
N ARG A 164 23.76 30.75 -4.28
CA ARG A 164 25.13 30.69 -4.78
C ARG A 164 25.18 31.37 -6.14
N GLU A 165 26.04 32.37 -6.28
CA GLU A 165 26.32 33.01 -7.55
C GLU A 165 27.52 32.31 -8.18
N PHE A 166 27.34 31.80 -9.40
CA PHE A 166 28.41 31.19 -10.16
C PHE A 166 29.26 32.30 -10.77
N LYS A 167 30.56 32.28 -10.49
CA LYS A 167 31.53 33.15 -11.14
C LYS A 167 32.27 32.31 -12.16
N GLU A 168 32.14 32.66 -13.43
CA GLU A 168 33.00 32.13 -14.50
C GLU A 168 34.44 32.58 -14.21
N GLY A 169 35.38 31.65 -14.33
CA GLY A 169 36.81 31.85 -14.11
C GLY A 169 37.54 32.19 -15.40
#